data_AF-A0A2A5IHU8-F1
#
_entry.id   AF-A0A2A5IHU8-F1
#
_cell.length_a   1.000
_cell.length_b   1.000
_cell.length_c   1.000
_cell.angle_alpha   90.00
_cell.angle_beta   90.00
_cell.angle_gamma   90.00
#
_symmetry.space_group_name_H-M   'P 1'
#
loop_
_entity.id
_entity.type
_entity.pdbx_description
1 polymer ?
#
loop_
_entity_poly.entity_id
_entity_poly.type
_entity_poly.pdbx_seq_one_letter_code
_entity_poly.pdbx_strand_id
1 'polypeptide(L)' 'PTVANNAKNRFIVTQLFEKGIFDIKDSINLVADKLNISKHTVYLYIRQRKQGEDENE' A
#
# COMPACT_ATOMS: atom_id res chain seq x y z
N PRO A 1 11.08 19.73 -4.09
CA PRO A 1 9.92 19.09 -3.43
C PRO A 1 9.38 17.96 -4.32
N THR A 2 9.78 16.74 -4.01
CA THR A 2 9.49 15.48 -4.72
C THR A 2 8.00 15.17 -4.63
N VAL A 3 7.22 15.68 -5.58
CA VAL A 3 5.80 15.34 -5.70
C VAL A 3 5.72 13.84 -6.00
N ALA A 4 5.21 13.13 -5.01
CA ALA A 4 5.13 11.69 -4.94
C ALA A 4 4.43 11.13 -6.18
N ASN A 5 5.04 10.10 -6.74
CA ASN A 5 4.51 9.33 -7.85
C ASN A 5 3.37 8.44 -7.31
N ASN A 6 2.27 9.05 -6.86
CA ASN A 6 1.19 8.42 -6.09
C ASN A 6 0.65 7.16 -6.77
N ALA A 7 0.57 7.16 -8.11
CA ALA A 7 0.20 5.99 -8.90
C ALA A 7 1.21 4.84 -8.75
N LYS A 8 2.52 5.13 -8.78
CA LYS A 8 3.57 4.12 -8.52
C LYS A 8 3.56 3.65 -7.09
N ASN A 9 3.37 4.54 -6.11
CA ASN A 9 3.30 4.17 -4.69
C ASN A 9 2.11 3.24 -4.44
N ARG A 10 0.95 3.56 -5.01
CA ARG A 10 -0.24 2.69 -4.98
C ARG A 10 0.07 1.33 -5.60
N PHE A 11 0.67 1.31 -6.79
CA PHE A 11 1.05 0.07 -7.47
C PHE A 11 2.00 -0.79 -6.63
N ILE A 12 3.06 -0.21 -6.06
CA ILE A 12 4.02 -0.92 -5.21
C ILE A 12 3.33 -1.52 -3.98
N VAL A 13 2.51 -0.73 -3.27
CA VAL A 13 1.77 -1.21 -2.09
C VAL A 13 0.83 -2.35 -2.47
N THR A 14 0.12 -2.25 -3.59
CA THR A 14 -0.76 -3.33 -4.08
C THR A 14 0.03 -4.60 -4.42
N GLN A 15 1.17 -4.49 -5.09
CA GLN A 15 2.00 -5.65 -5.41
C GLN A 15 2.60 -6.33 -4.17
N LEU A 16 2.99 -5.54 -3.16
CA LEU A 16 3.45 -6.06 -1.87
C LEU A 16 2.32 -6.77 -1.11
N PHE A 17 1.10 -6.27 -1.25
CA PHE A 17 -0.10 -6.88 -0.67
C PHE A 17 -0.44 -8.23 -1.31
N GLU A 18 -0.42 -8.32 -2.64
CA GLU A 18 -0.63 -9.58 -3.37
C GLU A 18 0.43 -10.65 -3.04
N LYS A 19 1.64 -10.22 -2.64
CA LYS A 19 2.73 -11.10 -2.20
C LYS A 19 2.64 -11.51 -0.72
N GLY A 20 1.66 -11.02 0.05
CA GLY A 20 1.51 -11.33 1.48
C GLY A 20 2.56 -10.67 2.38
N ILE A 21 3.26 -9.63 1.91
CA ILE A 21 4.32 -8.96 2.70
C ILE A 21 3.73 -8.29 3.96
N PHE A 22 2.45 -7.90 3.91
CA PHE A 22 1.77 -7.28 5.04
C PHE A 22 1.34 -8.24 6.16
N ASP A 23 1.50 -9.56 5.98
CA ASP A 23 1.32 -10.54 7.07
C ASP A 23 2.48 -10.50 8.07
N ILE A 24 3.61 -9.91 7.68
CA ILE A 24 4.77 -9.72 8.55
C ILE A 24 4.53 -8.50 9.43
N LYS A 25 4.74 -8.65 10.74
CA LYS A 25 4.68 -7.55 11.70
C LYS A 25 5.64 -6.42 11.29
N ASP A 26 5.21 -5.18 11.46
CA ASP A 26 5.96 -3.95 11.12
C ASP A 26 6.26 -3.69 9.63
N SER A 27 5.86 -4.58 8.72
CA SER A 27 5.95 -4.37 7.26
C SER A 27 5.34 -3.03 6.81
N ILE A 28 4.22 -2.62 7.39
CA ILE A 28 3.53 -1.34 7.09
C ILE A 28 4.42 -0.14 7.42
N ASN A 29 5.12 -0.19 8.56
CA ASN A 29 6.03 0.87 8.98
C ASN A 29 7.20 0.98 8.00
N LEU A 30 7.78 -0.16 7.63
CA LEU A 30 8.90 -0.22 6.69
C LEU A 30 8.53 0.32 5.30
N VAL A 31 7.36 -0.04 4.79
CA VAL A 31 6.87 0.44 3.48
C VAL A 31 6.55 1.93 3.51
N ALA A 32 5.96 2.42 4.59
CA ALA A 32 5.71 3.85 4.80
C ALA A 32 7.01 4.67 4.76
N ASP A 33 8.04 4.21 5.48
CA ASP A 33 9.35 4.87 5.52
C ASP A 33 10.07 4.81 4.17
N LYS A 34 10.03 3.66 3.48
CA LYS A 34 10.68 3.47 2.17
C LYS A 34 10.03 4.29 1.05
N LEU A 35 8.70 4.41 1.07
CA LEU A 35 7.95 5.18 0.08
C LEU A 35 7.79 6.65 0.48
N ASN A 36 8.28 7.04 1.65
CA ASN A 36 8.15 8.37 2.24
C ASN A 36 6.68 8.85 2.27
N ILE A 37 5.78 7.96 2.70
CA ILE A 37 4.35 8.21 2.84
C ILE A 37 3.89 7.86 4.26
N SER A 38 2.73 8.37 4.67
CA SER A 38 2.17 8.03 5.96
C SER A 38 1.68 6.58 6.00
N LYS A 39 1.73 5.95 7.19
CA LYS A 39 1.11 4.64 7.44
C LYS A 39 -0.37 4.63 7.04
N HIS A 40 -1.05 5.76 7.27
CA HIS A 40 -2.45 5.94 6.89
C HIS A 40 -2.66 5.79 5.38
N THR A 41 -1.75 6.33 4.56
CA THR A 41 -1.77 6.18 3.10
C THR A 41 -1.58 4.72 2.69
N VAL A 42 -0.68 3.98 3.36
CA VAL A 42 -0.48 2.54 3.12
C VAL A 42 -1.77 1.77 3.44
N TYR A 43 -2.38 2.02 4.61
CA TYR A 43 -3.66 1.42 4.98
C TYR A 43 -4.78 1.74 3.98
N LEU A 44 -4.87 2.99 3.53
CA LEU A 44 -5.84 3.42 2.53
C LEU A 44 -5.71 2.61 1.24
N TYR A 45 -4.49 2.42 0.73
CA TYR A 45 -4.24 1.65 -0.49
C TYR A 45 -4.56 0.16 -0.33
N ILE A 46 -4.17 -0.44 0.80
CA ILE A 46 -4.51 -1.84 1.11
C ILE A 46 -6.04 -2.01 1.18
N ARG A 47 -6.73 -1.12 1.88
CA ARG A 47 -8.20 -1.15 2.01
C ARG A 47 -8.89 -0.99 0.66
N GLN A 48 -8.48 -0.01 -0.15
CA GLN A 48 -9.03 0.19 -1.49
C GLN A 48 -8.81 -1.02 -2.39
N ARG A 49 -7.67 -1.73 -2.23
CA ARG A 49 -7.42 -2.95 -3.01
C ARG A 49 -8.33 -4.10 -2.59
N LYS A 50 -8.56 -4.29 -1.28
CA LYS A 50 -9.52 -5.28 -0.77
C LYS A 50 -10.95 -4.97 -1.18
N GLN A 51 -11.38 -3.72 -0.99
CA GLN A 51 -12.76 -3.30 -1.25
C GLN A 51 -13.10 -3.29 -2.75
N GLY A 52 -12.12 -3.13 -3.64
CA GLY A 52 -12.32 -3.26 -5.08
C GLY A 52 -12.33 -4.71 -5.61
N GLU A 53 -12.00 -5.71 -4.79
CA GLU A 53 -12.24 -7.13 -5.14
C GLU A 53 -13.68 -7.53 -4.86
N ASP A 54 -14.28 -7.01 -3.77
CA ASP A 54 -15.66 -7.31 -3.37
C ASP A 54 -16.73 -6.75 -4.33
N GLU A 55 -16.40 -5.77 -5.19
CA GLU A 55 -17.35 -5.17 -6.15
C GLU A 55 -17.30 -5.83 -7.55
N ASN A 56 -16.43 -6.81 -7.76
CA ASN A 56 -16.22 -7.46 -9.07
C ASN A 56 -16.60 -8.95 -9.07
N GLU A 57 -17.33 -9.42 -8.06
CA GLU A 57 -17.83 -10.80 -7.92
C GLU A 57 -19.36 -10.90 -8.08
#